data_AF-A0A1X6YZ39-F1
#
_entry.id   AF-A0A1X6YZ39-F1
#
_cell.length_a   1.000
_cell.length_b   1.000
_cell.length_c   1.000
_cell.angle_alpha   90.00
_cell.angle_beta   90.00
_cell.angle_gamma   90.00
#
_symmetry.space_group_name_H-M   'P 1'
#
loop_
_entity.id
_entity.type
_entity.pdbx_description
1 polymer ?
#
loop_
_entity_poly.entity_id
_entity_poly.type
_entity_poly.pdbx_seq_one_letter_code
_entity_poly.pdbx_strand_id
1 'polypeptide(L)'
;MHNLLKCLSPRLQAFVLDHGHWIKIAIWLVPFAIVMMLLIGKRATYSVEGYERLPIISIVSSFSDTDSGMEATIRDQQGNLYVLSTSSFTQAMQHTDTICVEKRRLKNGSLDVAWVDQRKCK
;
A
#
# COMPACT_ATOMS: atom_id res chain seq x y z
N MET A 1 44.72 -4.94 6.96
CA MET A 1 43.40 -5.52 6.62
C MET A 1 43.49 -6.93 5.98
N HIS A 2 44.39 -7.83 6.44
CA HIS A 2 44.61 -9.14 5.78
C HIS A 2 44.06 -10.36 6.54
N ASN A 3 43.44 -10.17 7.72
CA ASN A 3 42.97 -11.30 8.55
C ASN A 3 41.50 -11.71 8.32
N LEU A 4 40.71 -10.95 7.57
CA LEU A 4 39.30 -11.28 7.32
C LEU A 4 39.11 -12.32 6.20
N LEU A 5 40.06 -12.42 5.28
CA LEU A 5 39.96 -13.32 4.11
C LEU A 5 40.26 -14.78 4.45
N LYS A 6 41.02 -15.07 5.51
CA LYS A 6 41.45 -16.44 5.85
C LYS A 6 40.32 -17.37 6.32
N CYS A 7 39.17 -16.83 6.73
CA CYS A 7 38.01 -17.63 7.14
C CYS A 7 37.09 -18.03 5.97
N LEU A 8 37.37 -17.57 4.75
CA LEU A 8 36.56 -17.85 3.56
C LEU A 8 37.17 -18.99 2.75
N SER A 9 36.32 -19.91 2.25
CA SER A 9 36.75 -21.01 1.40
C SER A 9 37.48 -20.47 0.14
N PRO A 10 38.48 -21.19 -0.40
CA PRO A 10 39.31 -20.70 -1.51
C PRO A 10 38.51 -20.34 -2.76
N ARG A 11 37.34 -20.98 -2.97
CA ARG A 11 36.40 -20.62 -4.05
C ARG A 11 35.75 -19.25 -3.84
N LEU A 12 35.41 -18.89 -2.59
CA LEU A 12 34.85 -17.57 -2.29
C LEU A 12 35.92 -16.47 -2.34
N GLN A 13 37.17 -16.77 -1.97
CA GLN A 13 38.27 -15.82 -2.12
C GLN A 13 38.51 -15.45 -3.59
N ALA A 14 38.55 -16.43 -4.48
CA ALA A 14 38.68 -16.20 -5.93
C ALA A 14 37.51 -15.38 -6.49
N PHE A 15 36.28 -15.72 -6.08
CA PHE A 15 35.09 -14.99 -6.48
C PHE A 15 35.11 -13.51 -6.03
N VAL A 16 35.53 -13.24 -4.78
CA VAL A 16 35.65 -11.88 -4.25
C VAL A 16 36.77 -11.09 -4.92
N LEU A 17 37.86 -11.73 -5.34
CA LEU A 17 38.93 -11.09 -6.09
C LEU A 17 38.48 -10.70 -7.51
N ASP A 18 37.80 -11.61 -8.22
CA ASP A 18 37.34 -11.36 -9.60
C ASP A 18 36.14 -10.39 -9.66
N HIS A 19 35.28 -10.37 -8.64
CA HIS A 19 34.02 -9.63 -8.65
C HIS A 19 33.92 -8.57 -7.54
N GLY A 20 35.04 -8.26 -6.86
CA GLY A 20 35.07 -7.38 -5.69
C GLY A 20 34.51 -5.97 -5.95
N HIS A 21 34.57 -5.49 -7.19
CA HIS A 21 33.93 -4.23 -7.58
C HIS A 21 32.40 -4.33 -7.57
N TRP A 22 31.83 -5.39 -8.14
CA TRP A 22 30.39 -5.66 -8.15
C TRP A 22 29.82 -5.90 -6.76
N ILE A 23 30.59 -6.59 -5.90
CA ILE A 23 30.21 -6.82 -4.50
C ILE A 23 30.15 -5.48 -3.74
N LYS A 24 31.12 -4.58 -3.94
CA LYS A 24 31.07 -3.23 -3.35
C LYS A 24 29.84 -2.45 -3.83
N ILE A 25 29.54 -2.47 -5.13
CA ILE A 25 28.36 -1.80 -5.69
C ILE A 25 27.07 -2.35 -5.06
N ALA A 26 26.94 -3.68 -4.97
CA ALA A 26 25.77 -4.32 -4.36
C ALA A 26 25.58 -3.92 -2.88
N ILE A 27 26.68 -3.85 -2.10
CA ILE A 27 26.64 -3.45 -0.69
C ILE A 27 26.11 -2.02 -0.51
N TRP A 28 26.37 -1.12 -1.45
CA TRP A 28 25.86 0.27 -1.39
C TRP A 28 24.43 0.41 -1.93
N LEU A 29 24.06 -0.37 -2.96
CA LEU A 29 22.74 -0.29 -3.58
C LEU A 29 21.63 -0.92 -2.73
N VAL A 30 21.92 -2.01 -2.03
CA VAL A 30 20.93 -2.70 -1.17
C VAL A 30 20.37 -1.77 -0.07
N PRO A 31 21.18 -1.12 0.78
CA PRO A 31 20.66 -0.19 1.78
C PRO A 31 19.99 1.03 1.15
N PHE A 32 20.48 1.54 0.01
CA PHE A 32 19.83 2.63 -0.70
C PHE A 32 18.42 2.25 -1.19
N ALA A 33 18.24 1.06 -1.74
CA ALA A 33 16.93 0.55 -2.16
C ALA A 33 15.98 0.35 -0.98
N ILE A 34 16.48 -0.16 0.16
CA ILE A 34 15.69 -0.30 1.39
C ILE A 34 15.25 1.07 1.92
N VAL A 35 16.16 2.06 1.96
CA VAL A 35 15.83 3.43 2.38
C VAL A 35 14.82 4.07 1.44
N MET A 36 14.98 3.89 0.12
CA MET A 36 14.02 4.41 -0.87
C MET A 36 12.65 3.75 -0.74
N MET A 37 12.57 2.43 -0.52
CA MET A 37 11.30 1.76 -0.25
C MET A 37 10.63 2.28 1.02
N LEU A 38 11.39 2.56 2.09
CA LEU A 38 10.85 3.12 3.33
C LEU A 38 10.37 4.58 3.16
N LEU A 39 11.04 5.37 2.32
CA LEU A 39 10.66 6.76 2.06
C LEU A 39 9.43 6.87 1.16
N ILE A 40 9.34 6.04 0.11
CA ILE A 40 8.18 5.97 -0.77
C ILE A 40 6.98 5.34 -0.03
N GLY A 41 7.25 4.40 0.88
CA GLY A 41 6.26 3.73 1.72
C GLY A 41 5.69 4.57 2.87
N LYS A 42 6.06 5.85 3.01
CA LYS A 42 5.40 6.75 3.96
C LYS A 42 3.93 6.93 3.56
N ARG A 43 3.08 6.05 4.10
CA ARG A 43 1.62 6.18 4.05
C ARG A 43 1.26 7.64 4.33
N ALA A 44 0.48 8.23 3.42
CA ALA A 44 -0.05 9.57 3.58
C ALA A 44 -0.52 9.72 5.03
N THR A 45 0.05 10.68 5.79
CA THR A 45 -0.34 10.84 7.18
C THR A 45 -1.74 11.45 7.18
N TYR A 46 -2.73 10.68 7.57
CA TYR A 46 -4.10 11.13 7.74
C TYR A 46 -4.53 10.96 9.21
N SER A 47 -5.45 11.81 9.66
CA SER A 47 -6.21 11.58 10.88
C SER A 47 -7.57 11.00 10.51
N VAL A 48 -7.97 9.91 11.16
CA VAL A 48 -9.30 9.33 11.00
C VAL A 48 -10.30 10.22 11.73
N GLU A 49 -11.26 10.78 11.00
CA GLU A 49 -12.34 11.60 11.59
C GLU A 49 -13.46 10.73 12.15
N GLY A 50 -13.76 9.61 11.49
CA GLY A 50 -14.82 8.70 11.92
C GLY A 50 -15.16 7.64 10.89
N TYR A 51 -16.13 6.82 11.28
CA TYR A 51 -16.68 5.71 10.51
C TYR A 51 -18.17 5.94 10.28
N GLU A 52 -18.63 5.78 9.04
CA GLU A 52 -20.03 5.99 8.68
C GLU A 52 -20.52 4.92 7.71
N ARG A 53 -21.79 4.52 7.82
CA ARG A 53 -22.45 3.66 6.82
C ARG A 53 -23.15 4.54 5.80
N LEU A 54 -22.77 4.40 4.54
CA LEU A 54 -23.36 5.15 3.44
C LEU A 54 -24.02 4.22 2.41
N PRO A 55 -25.14 4.65 1.80
CA PRO A 55 -25.84 3.87 0.79
C PRO A 55 -25.04 3.82 -0.52
N ILE A 56 -25.11 2.66 -1.16
CA ILE A 56 -24.45 2.42 -2.44
C ILE A 56 -25.39 2.83 -3.57
N ILE A 57 -24.89 3.61 -4.53
CA ILE A 57 -25.62 3.94 -5.75
C ILE A 57 -25.38 2.87 -6.82
N SER A 58 -24.12 2.51 -7.01
CA SER A 58 -23.70 1.51 -7.99
C SER A 58 -22.40 0.84 -7.56
N ILE A 59 -22.23 -0.41 -7.98
CA ILE A 59 -20.98 -1.16 -7.88
C ILE A 59 -20.61 -1.64 -9.27
N VAL A 60 -19.36 -1.41 -9.67
CA VAL A 60 -18.79 -1.88 -10.93
C VAL A 60 -17.54 -2.65 -10.60
N SER A 61 -17.36 -3.81 -11.24
CA SER A 61 -16.11 -4.55 -11.16
C SER A 61 -15.04 -3.84 -12.01
N SER A 62 -13.92 -3.47 -11.39
CA SER A 62 -12.78 -2.87 -12.09
C SER A 62 -11.69 -3.93 -12.25
N PHE A 63 -11.49 -4.41 -13.48
CA PHE A 63 -10.40 -5.30 -13.83
C PHE A 63 -9.31 -4.49 -14.53
N SER A 64 -8.13 -4.40 -13.93
CA SER A 64 -6.93 -3.88 -14.59
C SER A 64 -5.84 -4.96 -14.64
N ASP A 65 -4.89 -4.84 -15.57
CA ASP A 65 -3.80 -5.81 -15.75
C ASP A 65 -2.87 -5.95 -14.52
N THR A 66 -2.94 -5.02 -13.56
CA THR A 66 -2.08 -4.98 -12.38
C THR A 66 -2.83 -5.06 -11.05
N ASP A 67 -4.15 -4.85 -11.05
CA ASP A 67 -4.97 -4.89 -9.85
C ASP A 67 -6.43 -5.26 -10.18
N SER A 68 -6.98 -6.25 -9.48
CA SER A 68 -8.38 -6.65 -9.59
C SER A 68 -9.14 -6.12 -8.38
N GLY A 69 -10.16 -5.28 -8.61
CA GLY A 69 -10.92 -4.67 -7.54
C GLY A 69 -12.39 -4.43 -7.88
N MET A 70 -13.10 -3.85 -6.93
CA MET A 70 -14.45 -3.36 -7.10
C MET A 70 -14.48 -1.87 -6.82
N GLU A 71 -15.19 -1.13 -7.65
CA GLU A 71 -15.47 0.28 -7.47
C GLU A 71 -16.94 0.46 -7.08
N ALA A 72 -17.17 1.20 -6.00
CA ALA A 72 -18.50 1.58 -5.55
C ALA A 72 -18.66 3.09 -5.65
N THR A 73 -19.76 3.54 -6.24
CA THR A 73 -20.19 4.93 -6.18
C THR A 73 -21.15 5.09 -5.02
N ILE A 74 -20.85 6.04 -4.13
CA ILE A 74 -21.67 6.36 -2.97
C ILE A 74 -22.03 7.83 -2.94
N ARG A 75 -23.07 8.14 -2.16
CA ARG A 75 -23.47 9.52 -1.86
C ARG A 75 -23.44 9.74 -0.35
N ASP A 76 -22.74 10.79 0.06
CA ASP A 76 -22.76 11.26 1.45
C ASP A 76 -24.07 12.00 1.77
N GLN A 77 -24.37 12.22 3.04
CA GLN A 77 -25.58 12.91 3.49
C GLN A 77 -25.69 14.35 2.94
N GLN A 78 -24.55 14.94 2.60
CA GLN A 78 -24.44 16.26 1.99
C GLN A 78 -24.70 16.26 0.47
N GLY A 79 -24.94 15.11 -0.14
CA GLY A 79 -25.15 14.95 -1.58
C GLY A 79 -23.87 14.78 -2.40
N ASN A 80 -22.70 14.82 -1.76
CA ASN A 80 -21.41 14.63 -2.41
C ASN A 80 -21.25 13.18 -2.90
N LEU A 81 -20.76 13.01 -4.12
CA LEU A 81 -20.49 11.70 -4.71
C LEU A 81 -19.04 11.31 -4.52
N TYR A 82 -18.81 10.06 -4.11
CA TYR A 82 -17.48 9.48 -3.98
C TYR A 82 -17.41 8.16 -4.75
N VAL A 83 -16.29 7.95 -5.44
CA VAL A 83 -15.96 6.67 -6.08
C VAL A 83 -14.86 6.03 -5.24
N LEU A 84 -15.15 4.86 -4.67
CA LEU A 84 -14.26 4.16 -3.76
C LEU A 84 -13.91 2.80 -4.35
N SER A 85 -12.63 2.44 -4.33
CA SER A 85 -12.16 1.13 -4.75
C SER A 85 -11.77 0.24 -3.57
N THR A 86 -11.98 -1.05 -3.71
CA THR A 86 -11.43 -2.08 -2.83
C THR A 86 -10.82 -3.20 -3.65
N SER A 87 -9.68 -3.74 -3.22
CA SER A 87 -9.10 -4.94 -3.80
C SER A 87 -9.72 -6.23 -3.23
N SER A 88 -10.52 -6.14 -2.17
CA SER A 88 -11.18 -7.30 -1.56
C SER A 88 -12.55 -7.57 -2.18
N PHE A 89 -12.61 -8.52 -3.10
CA PHE A 89 -13.87 -8.94 -3.75
C PHE A 89 -14.90 -9.46 -2.73
N THR A 90 -14.46 -10.21 -1.72
CA THR A 90 -15.35 -10.74 -0.67
C THR A 90 -16.01 -9.61 0.13
N GLN A 91 -15.24 -8.57 0.45
CA GLN A 91 -15.75 -7.38 1.14
C GLN A 91 -16.75 -6.61 0.28
N ALA A 92 -16.56 -6.60 -1.04
CA ALA A 92 -17.47 -5.96 -1.97
C ALA A 92 -18.78 -6.73 -2.17
N MET A 93 -18.72 -8.06 -2.30
CA MET A 93 -19.93 -8.87 -2.54
C MET A 93 -20.84 -9.04 -1.33
N GLN A 94 -20.31 -8.89 -0.11
CA GLN A 94 -21.12 -9.06 1.10
C GLN A 94 -22.12 -7.92 1.35
N HIS A 95 -21.99 -6.80 0.62
CA HIS A 95 -22.69 -5.57 0.92
C HIS A 95 -23.19 -4.87 -0.36
N THR A 96 -24.45 -5.15 -0.74
CA THR A 96 -25.08 -4.55 -1.93
C THR A 96 -25.76 -3.22 -1.65
N ASP A 97 -26.13 -2.95 -0.39
CA ASP A 97 -27.02 -1.83 -0.07
C ASP A 97 -26.29 -0.67 0.63
N THR A 98 -25.38 -0.98 1.55
CA THR A 98 -24.62 0.03 2.33
C THR A 98 -23.17 -0.39 2.52
N ILE A 99 -22.22 0.55 2.42
CA ILE A 99 -20.81 0.33 2.76
C ILE A 99 -20.38 1.12 3.98
N CYS A 100 -19.43 0.56 4.74
CA CYS A 100 -18.72 1.27 5.79
C CYS A 100 -17.56 2.06 5.18
N VAL A 101 -17.58 3.37 5.40
CA VAL A 101 -16.53 4.28 4.96
C VAL A 101 -15.76 4.86 6.15
N GLU A 102 -14.47 5.03 5.95
CA GLU A 102 -13.58 5.76 6.86
C GLU A 102 -13.37 7.16 6.28
N LYS A 103 -13.83 8.18 6.99
CA LYS A 103 -13.57 9.59 6.66
C LYS A 103 -12.20 9.97 7.21
N ARG A 104 -11.31 10.41 6.34
CA ARG A 104 -9.91 10.73 6.65
C ARG A 104 -9.65 12.19 6.34
N ARG A 105 -9.06 12.92 7.29
CA ARG A 105 -8.50 14.25 7.02
C ARG A 105 -7.03 14.11 6.71
N LEU A 106 -6.65 14.49 5.50
CA LEU A 106 -5.26 14.56 5.07
C LEU A 106 -4.59 15.79 5.71
N LYS A 107 -3.25 15.76 5.82
CA LYS A 107 -2.46 16.87 6.41
C LYS A 107 -2.67 18.23 5.74
N ASN A 108 -3.03 18.24 4.46
CA ASN A 108 -3.37 19.44 3.69
C ASN A 108 -4.80 19.95 3.96
N GLY A 109 -5.57 19.29 4.84
CA GLY A 109 -6.95 19.63 5.18
C GLY A 109 -7.99 19.02 4.24
N SER A 110 -7.61 18.30 3.18
CA SER A 110 -8.59 17.66 2.30
C SER A 110 -9.21 16.42 2.95
N LEU A 111 -10.50 16.21 2.67
CA LEU A 111 -11.22 15.01 3.06
C LEU A 111 -10.96 13.90 2.04
N ASP A 112 -10.42 12.79 2.51
CA ASP A 112 -10.31 11.53 1.79
C ASP A 112 -11.31 10.54 2.38
N VAL A 113 -11.90 9.69 1.55
CA VAL A 113 -12.89 8.70 1.96
C VAL A 113 -12.42 7.35 1.47
N ALA A 114 -12.44 6.35 2.34
CA ALA A 114 -11.96 5.02 1.99
C ALA A 114 -12.96 3.94 2.38
N TRP A 115 -13.10 2.94 1.52
CA TRP A 115 -13.89 1.75 1.82
C TRP A 115 -13.17 0.88 2.83
N VAL A 116 -13.81 0.61 3.96
CA VAL A 116 -13.26 -0.23 5.05
C VAL A 116 -14.22 -1.36 5.44
N ASP A 117 -13.74 -2.27 6.29
CA ASP A 117 -14.51 -3.41 6.77
C ASP A 117 -15.73 -2.92 7.59
N GLN A 118 -16.91 -3.49 7.33
CA GLN A 118 -18.16 -3.13 8.01
C GLN A 118 -18.08 -3.20 9.53
N ARG A 119 -17.21 -4.06 10.07
CA ARG A 119 -17.02 -4.22 11.51
C ARG A 119 -16.49 -2.95 12.17
N LYS A 120 -15.92 -2.01 11.42
CA LYS A 120 -15.48 -0.71 11.94
C LYS A 120 -16.62 0.28 12.18
N CYS A 121 -17.75 0.13 11.49
CA CYS A 121 -18.95 0.95 11.67
C CYS A 121 -19.95 0.29 12.65
N LYS A 122 -19.47 -0.41 13.68
CA LYS A 122 -20.33 -1.10 14.66
C LYS A 122 -20.85 -0.15 15.73
#